data_AF-A0A6L5YZ82-F1
#
_entry.id   AF-A0A6L5YZ82-F1
#
_cell.length_a   1.000
_cell.length_b   1.000
_cell.length_c   1.000
_cell.angle_alpha   90.00
_cell.angle_beta   90.00
_cell.angle_gamma   90.00
#
_symmetry.space_group_name_H-M   'P 1'
#
loop_
_entity.id
_entity.type
_entity.pdbx_description
1 polymer ?
#
loop_
_entity_poly.entity_id
_entity_poly.type
_entity_poly.pdbx_seq_one_letter_code
_entity_poly.pdbx_strand_id
1 'polypeptide(L)'
;MSDPAEILVIFPEPDRSTIHRIGNFGEDVWTTHRENRRADVYLGEVDTATDRIRLEVRRGEVTRERKHLAKIIERHLRTGECLVSDREARGLHRCD
;
A
#
# COMPACT_ATOMS: atom_id res chain seq x y z
N MET A 1 -22.26 0.79 -5.93
CA MET A 1 -20.78 0.75 -6.05
C MET A 1 -20.24 1.07 -4.68
N SER A 2 -19.44 0.19 -4.08
CA SER A 2 -18.83 0.47 -2.77
C SER A 2 -17.74 1.51 -2.95
N ASP A 3 -17.77 2.56 -2.15
CA ASP A 3 -16.72 3.59 -2.17
C ASP A 3 -15.35 2.93 -1.94
N PRO A 4 -14.32 3.29 -2.72
CA PRO A 4 -12.96 2.86 -2.46
C PRO A 4 -12.44 3.52 -1.17
N ALA A 5 -11.57 2.81 -0.47
CA ALA A 5 -10.78 3.32 0.63
C ALA A 5 -9.30 3.26 0.23
N GLU A 6 -8.49 4.16 0.79
CA GLU A 6 -7.07 4.24 0.51
C GLU A 6 -6.28 3.74 1.72
N ILE A 7 -5.27 2.91 1.48
CA ILE A 7 -4.24 2.58 2.47
C ILE A 7 -2.92 3.14 1.95
N LEU A 8 -2.28 3.98 2.75
CA LEU A 8 -0.97 4.56 2.49
C LEU A 8 0.07 3.89 3.39
N VAL A 9 1.13 3.36 2.78
CA VAL A 9 2.36 2.98 3.47
C VAL A 9 3.36 4.10 3.25
N ILE A 10 3.87 4.68 4.34
CA ILE A 10 4.76 5.84 4.32
C ILE A 10 6.10 5.41 4.92
N PHE A 11 7.19 5.72 4.25
CA PHE A 11 8.56 5.49 4.68
C PHE A 11 9.15 6.82 5.16
N PRO A 12 9.07 7.14 6.48
CA PRO A 12 9.48 8.45 6.99
C PRO A 12 10.98 8.69 6.89
N GLU A 13 11.78 7.61 6.85
CA GLU A 13 13.23 7.65 6.67
C GLU A 13 13.60 6.80 5.43
N PRO A 14 13.32 7.30 4.21
CA PRO A 14 13.53 6.52 2.99
C PRO A 14 15.01 6.15 2.78
N ASP A 15 15.94 6.92 3.33
CA ASP A 15 17.38 6.60 3.30
C ASP A 15 17.73 5.38 4.17
N ARG A 16 16.94 5.07 5.19
CA ARG A 16 17.09 3.85 6.01
C ARG A 16 16.47 2.63 5.34
N SER A 17 15.38 2.83 4.61
CA SER A 17 14.70 1.82 3.81
C SER A 17 15.21 1.89 2.37
N THR A 18 16.37 1.29 2.10
CA THR A 18 17.01 1.29 0.75
C THR A 18 15.98 1.12 -0.38
N ILE A 19 16.07 1.90 -1.46
CA ILE A 19 15.12 1.88 -2.60
C ILE A 19 14.79 0.44 -3.08
N HIS A 20 15.78 -0.45 -3.10
CA HIS A 20 15.58 -1.87 -3.43
C HIS A 20 14.61 -2.61 -2.49
N ARG A 21 14.57 -2.29 -1.20
CA ARG A 21 13.60 -2.85 -0.25
C ARG A 21 12.20 -2.29 -0.47
N ILE A 22 12.09 -0.99 -0.78
CA ILE A 22 10.79 -0.37 -1.07
C ILE A 22 10.20 -0.97 -2.35
N GLY A 23 11.01 -1.14 -3.39
CA GLY A 23 10.63 -1.82 -4.63
C GLY A 23 10.20 -3.27 -4.40
N ASN A 24 11.06 -4.09 -3.75
CA ASN A 24 10.73 -5.49 -3.44
C ASN A 24 9.46 -5.63 -2.58
N PHE A 25 9.30 -4.74 -1.59
CA PHE A 25 8.10 -4.70 -0.76
C PHE A 25 6.86 -4.38 -1.61
N GLY A 26 6.94 -3.36 -2.46
CA GLY A 26 5.82 -2.96 -3.31
C GLY A 26 5.44 -4.04 -4.34
N GLU A 27 6.42 -4.76 -4.89
CA GLU A 27 6.18 -5.89 -5.81
C GLU A 27 5.48 -7.05 -5.09
N ASP A 28 5.89 -7.39 -3.86
CA ASP A 28 5.22 -8.41 -3.03
C ASP A 28 3.80 -7.98 -2.65
N VAL A 29 3.60 -6.70 -2.33
CA VAL A 29 2.28 -6.11 -2.09
C VAL A 29 1.41 -6.23 -3.34
N TRP A 30 1.90 -5.82 -4.50
CA TRP A 30 1.17 -5.90 -5.76
C TRP A 30 0.80 -7.35 -6.10
N THR A 31 1.75 -8.28 -6.01
CA THR A 31 1.54 -9.70 -6.31
C THR A 31 0.45 -10.29 -5.41
N THR A 32 0.58 -10.08 -4.10
CA THR A 32 -0.37 -10.60 -3.10
C THR A 32 -1.78 -10.05 -3.33
N HIS A 33 -1.93 -8.75 -3.62
CA HIS A 33 -3.24 -8.13 -3.76
C HIS A 33 -3.89 -8.39 -5.13
N ARG A 34 -3.07 -8.48 -6.20
CA ARG A 34 -3.52 -8.88 -7.54
C ARG A 34 -4.12 -10.28 -7.55
N GLU A 35 -3.46 -11.23 -6.90
CA GLU A 35 -3.97 -12.61 -6.77
C GLU A 35 -5.30 -12.65 -6.02
N ASN A 36 -5.45 -11.77 -5.02
CA ASN A 36 -6.64 -11.72 -4.18
C ASN A 36 -7.81 -10.91 -4.78
N ARG A 37 -7.60 -10.13 -5.87
CA ARG A 37 -8.60 -9.28 -6.56
C ARG A 37 -9.39 -8.34 -5.64
N ARG A 38 -8.80 -7.92 -4.53
CA ARG A 38 -9.45 -7.14 -3.45
C ARG A 38 -8.94 -5.71 -3.32
N ALA A 39 -7.77 -5.46 -3.87
CA ALA A 39 -7.14 -4.15 -3.91
C ALA A 39 -6.44 -3.93 -5.24
N ASP A 40 -6.48 -2.69 -5.71
CA ASP A 40 -5.72 -2.22 -6.85
C ASP A 40 -4.45 -1.55 -6.33
N VAL A 41 -3.31 -2.05 -6.81
CA VAL A 41 -1.97 -1.53 -6.50
C VAL A 41 -1.37 -1.03 -7.80
N TYR A 42 -0.94 0.23 -7.82
CA TYR A 42 -0.41 0.86 -9.02
C TYR A 42 1.09 0.59 -9.14
N LEU A 43 1.47 -0.28 -10.08
CA LEU A 43 2.88 -0.71 -10.24
C LEU A 43 3.83 0.45 -10.59
N GLY A 44 3.37 1.42 -11.38
CA GLY A 44 4.17 2.63 -11.67
C GLY A 44 4.46 3.49 -10.44
N GLU A 45 3.56 3.49 -9.46
CA GLU A 45 3.79 4.14 -8.16
C GLU A 45 4.73 3.32 -7.28
N VAL A 46 4.69 1.98 -7.37
CA VAL A 46 5.60 1.07 -6.65
C VAL A 46 7.03 1.18 -7.17
N ASP A 47 7.24 1.10 -8.49
CA ASP A 47 8.58 1.09 -9.11
C ASP A 47 9.32 2.40 -8.90
N THR A 48 8.58 3.50 -8.69
CA THR A 48 9.13 4.84 -8.47
C THR A 48 8.95 5.34 -7.03
N ALA A 49 8.39 4.52 -6.14
CA ALA A 49 8.14 4.88 -4.75
C ALA A 49 9.47 5.14 -4.03
N THR A 50 9.64 6.38 -3.58
CA THR A 50 10.76 6.76 -2.71
C THR A 50 10.31 6.89 -1.25
N ASP A 51 9.12 7.40 -1.01
CA ASP A 51 8.63 7.80 0.31
C ASP A 51 7.28 7.17 0.69
N ARG A 52 6.50 6.68 -0.30
CA ARG A 52 5.16 6.15 -0.05
C ARG A 52 4.71 5.13 -1.10
N ILE A 53 3.82 4.23 -0.69
CA ILE A 53 3.07 3.33 -1.57
C ILE A 53 1.59 3.47 -1.25
N ARG A 54 0.76 3.62 -2.29
CA ARG A 54 -0.70 3.73 -2.18
C ARG A 54 -1.37 2.43 -2.63
N LEU A 55 -2.34 1.99 -1.85
CA LEU A 55 -3.23 0.88 -2.19
C LEU A 55 -4.67 1.40 -2.21
N GLU A 56 -5.41 1.06 -3.26
CA GLU A 56 -6.84 1.29 -3.32
C GLU A 56 -7.57 -0.01 -2.98
N VAL A 57 -8.37 0.01 -1.92
CA VAL A 57 -9.05 -1.18 -1.39
C VAL A 57 -10.55 -0.93 -1.32
N ARG A 58 -11.36 -1.98 -1.38
CA ARG A 58 -12.80 -1.84 -1.09
C ARG A 58 -12.99 -1.48 0.37
N ARG A 59 -13.86 -0.51 0.68
CA ARG A 59 -14.10 -0.06 2.08
C ARG A 59 -14.41 -1.19 3.07
N GLY A 60 -15.17 -2.20 2.66
CA GLY A 60 -15.49 -3.36 3.48
C GLY A 60 -14.31 -4.32 3.76
N GLU A 61 -13.21 -4.19 3.01
CA GLU A 61 -12.04 -5.07 3.10
C GLU A 61 -10.84 -4.39 3.80
N VAL A 62 -10.90 -3.09 4.13
CA VAL A 62 -9.79 -2.31 4.72
C VAL A 62 -9.14 -3.04 5.89
N THR A 63 -9.94 -3.49 6.87
CA THR A 63 -9.43 -4.19 8.06
C THR A 63 -8.68 -5.47 7.71
N ARG A 64 -9.13 -6.19 6.67
CA ARG A 64 -8.51 -7.43 6.23
C ARG A 64 -7.22 -7.16 5.48
N GLU A 65 -7.24 -6.19 4.56
CA GLU A 65 -6.05 -5.80 3.81
C GLU A 65 -4.98 -5.21 4.73
N ARG A 66 -5.34 -4.48 5.79
CA ARG A 66 -4.37 -4.07 6.83
C ARG A 66 -3.68 -5.25 7.50
N LYS A 67 -4.40 -6.35 7.78
CA LYS A 67 -3.78 -7.56 8.36
C LYS A 67 -2.85 -8.26 7.38
N HIS A 68 -3.19 -8.30 6.10
CA HIS A 68 -2.31 -8.87 5.08
C HIS A 68 -1.06 -8.00 4.91
N LEU A 69 -1.24 -6.69 4.80
CA LEU A 69 -0.17 -5.72 4.68
C LEU A 69 0.78 -5.77 5.88
N ALA A 70 0.26 -5.92 7.10
CA ALA A 70 1.09 -6.10 8.30
C ALA A 70 2.04 -7.31 8.18
N LYS A 71 1.58 -8.44 7.63
CA LYS A 71 2.44 -9.63 7.41
C LYS A 71 3.52 -9.37 6.37
N ILE A 72 3.21 -8.61 5.32
CA ILE A 72 4.19 -8.26 4.28
C ILE A 72 5.23 -7.28 4.86
N ILE A 73 4.79 -6.31 5.66
CA ILE A 73 5.66 -5.38 6.38
C ILE A 73 6.62 -6.16 7.29
N GLU A 74 6.12 -7.09 8.10
CA GLU A 74 6.95 -7.92 8.98
C GLU A 74 8.01 -8.76 8.23
N ARG A 75 7.73 -9.12 6.97
CA ARG A 75 8.66 -9.89 6.14
C ARG A 75 9.79 -9.05 5.58
N HIS A 76 9.54 -7.79 5.24
CA HIS A 76 10.44 -6.96 4.44
C HIS A 76 11.05 -5.77 5.18
N LEU A 77 10.35 -5.27 6.19
CA LEU A 77 10.66 -4.02 6.88
C LEU A 77 10.92 -4.29 8.36
N ARG A 78 11.81 -3.51 8.96
CA ARG A 78 12.02 -3.55 10.41
C ARG A 78 10.95 -2.73 11.13
N THR A 79 10.73 -3.03 12.40
CA THR A 79 9.85 -2.26 13.27
C THR A 79 10.21 -0.77 13.21
N GLY A 80 9.26 0.08 12.82
CA GLY A 80 9.43 1.53 12.72
C GLY A 80 9.92 2.04 11.37
N GLU A 81 10.22 1.18 10.38
CA GLU A 81 10.65 1.62 9.04
C GLU A 81 9.51 2.18 8.18
N CYS A 82 8.25 1.91 8.53
CA CYS A 82 7.09 2.47 7.84
C CYS A 82 5.93 2.79 8.77
N LEU A 83 5.08 3.72 8.33
CA LEU A 83 3.79 4.07 8.93
C LEU A 83 2.67 3.66 7.97
N VAL A 84 1.57 3.15 8.52
CA VAL A 84 0.38 2.78 7.74
C VAL A 84 -0.77 3.70 8.13
N SER A 85 -1.28 4.46 7.17
CA SER A 85 -2.45 5.33 7.32
C SER A 85 -3.57 4.85 6.42
N ASP A 86 -4.77 4.70 6.96
CA ASP A 86 -5.98 4.61 6.15
C ASP A 86 -6.55 6.00 5.93
N ARG A 87 -6.93 6.28 4.68
CA ARG A 87 -7.75 7.44 4.34
C ARG A 87 -9.02 6.87 3.74
N GLU A 88 -10.14 7.08 4.42
CA GLU A 88 -11.43 6.90 3.74
C GLU A 88 -11.44 7.93 2.61
N ALA A 89 -11.42 7.45 1.35
CA ALA A 89 -11.43 8.34 0.20
C ALA A 89 -12.80 9.04 0.17
N ARG A 90 -12.92 10.16 0.89
CA ARG A 90 -14.01 11.10 0.70
C ARG A 90 -13.80 11.75 -0.67
N GLY A 91 -14.35 11.10 -1.69
CA GLY A 91 -14.57 11.64 -3.03
C GLY A 91 -13.30 12.15 -3.72
N LEU A 92 -12.62 11.27 -4.45
CA LEU A 92 -11.91 11.71 -5.65
C LEU A 92 -12.74 11.26 -6.86
N HIS A 93 -13.82 12.02 -7.12
CA HIS A 93 -14.37 12.06 -8.47
C HIS A 93 -13.30 12.70 -9.36
N ARG A 94 -12.67 11.91 -10.24
CA ARG A 94 -12.27 12.46 -11.53
C ARG A 94 -13.52 12.41 -12.41
N CYS A 95 -14.04 13.59 -12.70
CA CYS A 95 -14.99 13.77 -13.79
C CYS A 95 -14.27 13.47 -15.11
N ASP A 96 -14.98 12.70 -15.95
CA ASP A 96 -14.86 12.45 -17.40
C ASP A 96 -13.52 12.74 -18.11
#